data_AF-A0A8D1D824-F1
#
_entry.id   AF-A0A8D1D824-F1
#
_cell.length_a   1.000
_cell.length_b   1.000
_cell.length_c   1.000
_cell.angle_alpha   90.00
_cell.angle_beta   90.00
_cell.angle_gamma   90.00
#
_symmetry.space_group_name_H-M   'P 1'
#
loop_
_entity.id
_entity.type
_entity.pdbx_description
1 polymer ?
#
loop_
_entity_poly.entity_id
_entity_poly.type
_entity_poly.pdbx_seq_one_letter_code
_entity_poly.pdbx_strand_id
1 'polypeptide(L)' 'MNLGPMPLAHVTETPFSFFTFQVHVGGNSYVHIKVFKSLPYQNKPLELSGYQVDKTKDDELTGF' A
#
# COMPACT_ATOMS: atom_id res chain seq x y z
N MET A 1 -3.83 9.00 39.50
CA MET A 1 -4.71 8.76 38.34
C MET A 1 -4.35 7.40 37.78
N ASN A 2 -5.17 6.38 38.04
CA ASN A 2 -4.94 5.03 37.54
C ASN A 2 -5.71 4.90 36.21
N LEU A 3 -5.00 4.81 35.09
CA LEU A 3 -5.62 4.52 33.80
C LEU A 3 -5.90 3.02 33.80
N GLY A 4 -7.18 2.63 33.94
CA GLY A 4 -7.59 1.24 33.81
C GLY A 4 -7.26 0.67 32.41
N PRO A 5 -7.24 -0.66 32.24
CA PRO A 5 -6.95 -1.27 30.95
C PRO A 5 -8.00 -0.80 29.92
N MET A 6 -7.50 -0.18 28.85
CA MET A 6 -8.31 0.34 27.75
C MET A 6 -9.06 -0.82 27.07
N PRO A 7 -10.37 -0.69 26.75
CA PRO A 7 -11.15 -1.76 26.17
C PRO A 7 -10.69 -2.09 24.74
N LEU A 8 -10.30 -3.35 24.55
CA LEU A 8 -9.86 -3.94 23.30
C LEU A 8 -11.07 -4.46 22.51
N ALA A 9 -11.82 -3.61 21.79
CA ALA A 9 -12.68 -4.05 20.66
C ALA A 9 -13.48 -2.90 20.03
N HIS A 10 -13.03 -2.44 18.85
CA HIS A 10 -13.80 -1.97 17.68
C HIS A 10 -12.96 -1.17 16.68
N VAL A 11 -11.63 -1.19 16.79
CA VAL A 11 -10.82 -0.95 15.59
C VAL A 11 -10.85 -2.26 14.84
N THR A 12 -11.73 -2.38 13.84
CA THR A 12 -11.52 -3.34 12.76
C THR A 12 -10.22 -2.92 12.09
N GLU A 13 -9.09 -3.35 12.65
CA GLU A 13 -7.81 -3.16 12.01
C GLU A 13 -7.93 -3.83 10.66
N THR A 14 -7.90 -3.03 9.61
CA THR A 14 -7.91 -3.55 8.25
C THR A 14 -6.73 -4.49 8.19
N PRO A 15 -6.91 -5.78 7.82
CA PRO A 15 -5.77 -6.63 7.52
C PRO A 15 -4.92 -5.88 6.50
N PHE A 16 -3.60 -6.01 6.59
CA PHE A 16 -2.60 -5.40 5.71
C PHE A 16 -3.13 -4.84 4.37
N SER A 17 -2.67 -3.67 3.97
CA SER A 17 -3.15 -3.04 2.73
C SER A 17 -2.13 -3.21 1.61
N PHE A 18 -2.61 -3.53 0.41
CA PHE A 18 -1.84 -3.37 -0.81
C PHE A 18 -2.31 -2.11 -1.54
N PHE A 19 -1.38 -1.25 -1.91
CA PHE A 19 -1.66 -0.08 -2.75
C PHE A 19 -0.94 -0.23 -4.07
N THR A 20 -1.62 0.12 -5.17
CA THR A 20 -1.01 0.19 -6.48
C THR A 20 -1.01 1.63 -6.99
N PHE A 21 0.13 2.08 -7.50
CA PHE A 21 0.30 3.41 -8.08
C PHE A 21 0.79 3.32 -9.51
N GLN A 22 0.30 4.19 -10.37
CA GLN A 22 0.87 4.43 -11.70
C GLN A 22 1.82 5.62 -11.62
N VAL A 23 3.08 5.41 -12.00
CA VAL A 23 4.15 6.42 -11.93
C VAL A 23 4.64 6.72 -13.33
N HIS A 24 4.61 7.98 -13.74
CA HIS A 24 5.23 8.44 -14.99
C HIS A 24 6.75 8.48 -14.82
N VAL A 25 7.49 7.82 -15.69
CA VAL A 25 8.98 7.73 -15.61
C VAL A 25 9.68 8.46 -16.76
N GLY A 26 8.93 9.21 -17.58
CA GLY A 26 9.45 10.00 -18.69
C GLY A 26 9.01 9.45 -20.06
N GLY A 27 9.04 10.33 -21.07
CA GLY A 27 8.51 10.00 -22.40
C GLY A 27 7.04 9.55 -22.32
N ASN A 28 6.71 8.46 -23.00
CA ASN A 28 5.40 7.82 -22.93
C ASN A 28 5.36 6.60 -21.99
N SER A 29 6.36 6.47 -21.11
CA SER A 29 6.56 5.29 -20.28
C SER A 29 6.09 5.52 -18.84
N TYR A 30 5.43 4.49 -18.30
CA TYR A 30 4.90 4.43 -16.95
C TYR A 30 5.31 3.12 -16.29
N VAL A 31 5.34 3.13 -14.96
CA VAL A 31 5.57 1.96 -14.12
C VAL A 31 4.40 1.83 -13.16
N HIS A 32 3.81 0.64 -13.08
CA HIS A 32 2.85 0.33 -12.03
C HIS A 32 3.60 -0.27 -10.84
N ILE A 33 3.43 0.29 -9.66
CA ILE A 33 4.14 -0.09 -8.44
C ILE A 33 3.13 -0.58 -7.40
N LYS A 34 3.33 -1.77 -6.85
CA LYS A 34 2.56 -2.32 -5.73
C LYS A 34 3.35 -2.23 -4.44
N VAL A 35 2.82 -1.53 -3.46
CA VAL A 35 3.41 -1.49 -2.10
C VAL A 35 2.55 -2.25 -1.12
N PHE A 36 3.22 -2.95 -0.22
CA PHE A 36 2.64 -3.58 0.96
C PHE A 36 2.76 -2.64 2.15
N LYS A 37 1.64 -2.42 2.83
CA LYS A 37 1.57 -1.69 4.09
C LYS A 37 1.18 -2.66 5.21
N SER A 38 2.13 -2.87 6.11
CA SER A 38 1.93 -3.61 7.36
C SER A 38 0.90 -2.95 8.26
N LEU A 39 0.45 -3.67 9.29
CA LEU A 39 -0.51 -3.16 10.26
C LEU A 39 0.01 -1.89 10.96
N PRO A 40 -0.86 -0.92 11.30
CA PRO A 40 -0.43 0.37 11.86
C PRO A 40 0.46 0.25 13.10
N TYR A 41 0.19 -0.71 13.98
CA TYR A 41 0.96 -0.92 15.21
C TYR A 41 2.33 -1.56 14.99
N GLN A 42 2.57 -2.20 13.84
CA GLN A 42 3.86 -2.80 13.55
C GLN A 42 4.91 -1.72 13.21
N ASN A 43 4.46 -0.51 12.88
CA ASN A 43 5.30 0.64 12.54
C ASN A 43 6.44 0.29 11.56
N LYS A 44 6.15 -0.63 10.64
CA LYS A 44 7.09 -1.04 9.59
C LYS A 44 7.03 -0.04 8.43
N PRO A 45 8.15 0.18 7.73
CA PRO A 45 8.14 0.96 6.50
C PRO A 45 7.24 0.30 5.44
N LEU A 46 6.88 1.07 4.42
CA LEU A 46 6.25 0.52 3.22
C LEU A 46 7.24 -0.40 2.51
N GLU A 47 6.76 -1.54 2.05
CA GLU A 47 7.58 -2.53 1.34
C GLU A 47 7.16 -2.58 -0.13
N LEU A 48 8.11 -2.49 -1.06
CA LEU A 48 7.84 -2.73 -2.47
C LEU A 48 7.53 -4.21 -2.66
N SER A 49 6.28 -4.51 -3.03
CA SER A 49 5.81 -5.89 -3.21
C SER A 49 5.78 -6.36 -4.67
N GLY A 50 5.82 -5.43 -5.63
CA GLY A 50 5.87 -5.76 -7.06
C GLY A 50 5.88 -4.51 -7.94
N TYR A 51 6.28 -4.69 -9.20
CA TYR A 51 6.26 -3.62 -10.21
C TYR A 51 6.06 -4.19 -11.62
N GLN A 52 5.41 -3.41 -12.50
CA GLN A 52 5.31 -3.69 -13.94
C GLN A 52 5.86 -2.49 -14.70
N VAL A 53 6.78 -2.74 -15.63
CA VAL A 53 7.43 -1.72 -16.47
C VAL A 53 6.75 -1.63 -17.84
N ASP A 54 7.22 -0.70 -18.66
CA ASP A 54 6.78 -0.50 -20.05
C ASP A 54 5.27 -0.29 -20.20
N LYS A 55 4.66 0.35 -19.20
CA LYS A 55 3.27 0.78 -19.25
C LYS A 55 3.13 2.11 -19.96
N THR A 56 1.91 2.38 -20.40
CA THR A 56 1.45 3.65 -20.95
C THR A 56 0.54 4.35 -19.94
N LYS A 57 0.14 5.58 -20.27
CA LYS A 57 -0.78 6.36 -19.45
C LYS A 57 -2.16 5.70 -19.34
N ASP A 58 -2.61 5.06 -20.41
CA ASP A 58 -3.97 4.55 -20.56
C ASP A 58 -4.12 3.10 -20.07
N ASP A 59 -3.02 2.44 -19.67
CA ASP A 59 -3.06 1.10 -19.08
C ASP A 59 -3.79 1.10 -17.74
N GLU A 60 -4.82 0.25 -17.62
CA GLU A 60 -5.55 0.06 -16.37
C GLU A 60 -4.64 -0.48 -15.26
N LEU A 61 -4.87 0.01 -14.03
CA LEU A 61 -4.28 -0.53 -12.82
C LEU A 61 -4.92 -1.88 -12.49
N THR A 62 -4.44 -2.92 -13.17
CA THR A 62 -4.87 -4.30 -12.92
C THR A 62 -4.20 -4.87 -11.66
N GLY A 63 -4.88 -5.83 -11.02
CA GLY A 63 -4.27 -6.63 -9.98
C GLY A 63 -3.11 -7.45 -10.58
N PHE A 64 -1.96 -7.38 -9.92
CA PHE A 64 -0.77 -8.19 -10.26
C PHE A 64 -1.06 -9.68 -10.21
#